data_AF-A0A1Y1KKE2-F1
#
_entry.id   AF-A0A1Y1KKE2-F1
#
_cell.length_a   1.000
_cell.length_b   1.000
_cell.length_c   1.000
_cell.angle_alpha   90.00
_cell.angle_beta   90.00
_cell.angle_gamma   90.00
#
_symmetry.space_group_name_H-M   'P 1'
#
loop_
_entity.id
_entity.type
_entity.pdbx_description
1 polymer ?
#
loop_
_entity_poly.entity_id
_entity_poly.type
_entity_poly.pdbx_seq_one_letter_code
_entity_poly.pdbx_strand_id
1 'polypeptide(L)'
;MFASLKNKIREETGSDISKLTAKITSTAQRIESLRGRSQQGSTSSINSLVSSEGNRDETADGTKIDEDYKKRFNKLETEYAIKLEEKTKEWQGVLYEKDKKIQKLEKDQEDAFKQINSLRSVLKSSEEMQKRLVEHREDKEQIENFQTQEISKIKHLVLLREKELAEKSSLLKDTTQQLEKMRAEVTRLRKQEECLTDVQDDLESFRHSSARDMAALASELAKSEEERRHLTDLVTVLRQKNSSDDNSQENGELKLLEQRLEEAHLHLADIKTSWSDKIASLETQVGRLSRQAAEEGAERRRAVQEKAVFSEKVKQMECELECNRLEINNKEAKIRRLTSEIEEMSKELKSLRAESEEEIAFLREKIVS
;
A
#
# COMPACT_ATOMS: atom_id res chain seq x y z
N MET A 1 -27.01 -10.18 -5.43
CA MET A 1 -26.63 -9.36 -4.25
C MET A 1 -27.76 -9.25 -3.22
N PHE A 2 -28.94 -8.69 -3.53
CA PHE A 2 -30.05 -8.55 -2.56
C PHE A 2 -30.43 -9.83 -1.76
N ALA A 3 -30.44 -11.01 -2.39
CA ALA A 3 -30.74 -12.27 -1.72
C ALA A 3 -29.73 -12.66 -0.61
N SER A 4 -28.45 -12.32 -0.78
CA SER A 4 -27.39 -12.57 0.21
C SER A 4 -27.60 -11.71 1.46
N LEU A 5 -27.88 -10.41 1.26
CA LEU A 5 -28.17 -9.48 2.37
C LEU A 5 -29.43 -9.89 3.14
N LYS A 6 -30.47 -10.34 2.44
CA LYS A 6 -31.73 -10.80 3.05
C LYS A 6 -31.55 -12.06 3.91
N ASN A 7 -30.69 -12.99 3.48
CA ASN A 7 -30.35 -14.17 4.27
C ASN A 7 -29.53 -13.80 5.52
N LYS A 8 -28.52 -12.93 5.39
CA LYS A 8 -27.67 -12.52 6.52
C LYS A 8 -28.47 -11.82 7.63
N ILE A 9 -29.39 -10.93 7.27
CA ILE A 9 -30.28 -10.27 8.26
C ILE A 9 -31.18 -11.29 8.98
N ARG A 10 -31.72 -12.29 8.27
CA ARG A 10 -32.55 -13.36 8.87
C ARG A 10 -31.75 -14.22 9.85
N GLU A 11 -30.48 -14.46 9.54
CA GLU A 11 -29.55 -15.26 10.35
C GLU A 11 -29.12 -14.52 11.63
N GLU A 12 -28.89 -13.20 11.56
CA GLU A 12 -28.51 -12.37 12.71
C GLU A 12 -29.70 -11.95 13.62
N THR A 13 -30.93 -11.84 13.07
CA THR A 13 -32.11 -11.33 13.82
C THR A 13 -33.23 -12.36 14.05
N GLY A 14 -33.06 -13.60 13.59
CA GLY A 14 -33.99 -14.71 13.81
C GLY A 14 -35.41 -14.52 13.26
N SER A 15 -35.65 -13.49 12.43
CA SER A 15 -36.98 -13.15 11.93
C SER A 15 -36.96 -12.57 10.52
N ASP A 16 -37.97 -12.89 9.72
CA ASP A 16 -38.12 -12.32 8.38
C ASP A 16 -38.51 -10.85 8.44
N ILE A 17 -37.83 -10.03 7.63
CA ILE A 17 -38.06 -8.57 7.48
C ILE A 17 -39.56 -8.23 7.28
N SER A 18 -40.33 -9.09 6.62
CA SER A 18 -41.77 -8.92 6.41
C SER A 18 -42.61 -8.88 7.71
N LYS A 19 -42.08 -9.37 8.84
CA LYS A 19 -42.74 -9.29 10.17
C LYS A 19 -42.38 -8.01 10.93
N LEU A 20 -41.32 -7.29 10.55
CA LEU A 20 -40.95 -6.02 11.19
C LEU A 20 -41.91 -4.90 10.77
N THR A 21 -42.26 -4.84 9.48
CA THR A 21 -43.19 -3.82 8.93
C THR A 21 -44.57 -3.86 9.60
N ALA A 22 -45.07 -5.06 9.94
CA ALA A 22 -46.34 -5.23 10.63
C ALA A 22 -46.38 -4.69 12.07
N LYS A 23 -45.23 -4.59 12.75
CA LYS A 23 -45.14 -4.00 14.11
C LYS A 23 -45.08 -2.47 14.11
N ILE A 24 -44.64 -1.86 13.01
CA ILE A 24 -44.55 -0.39 12.88
C ILE A 24 -45.93 0.22 12.60
N THR A 25 -46.83 -0.50 11.95
CA THR A 25 -48.22 -0.05 11.70
C THR A 25 -49.16 -0.20 12.90
N SER A 26 -48.81 -0.97 13.95
CA SER A 26 -49.70 -1.19 15.10
C SER A 26 -49.63 -0.13 16.21
N THR A 27 -48.62 0.74 16.21
CA THR A 27 -48.41 1.78 17.24
C THR A 27 -48.83 3.18 16.81
N ALA A 28 -49.27 3.36 15.56
CA ALA A 28 -49.71 4.64 14.98
C ALA A 28 -51.21 4.96 15.17
N GLN A 29 -51.90 4.32 16.13
CA GLN A 29 -53.33 4.56 16.42
C GLN A 29 -53.61 4.81 17.90
N ARG A 30 -52.84 5.70 18.54
CA ARG A 30 -53.27 6.32 19.81
C ARG A 30 -52.56 7.63 20.12
N ILE A 31 -53.06 8.74 19.56
CA ILE A 31 -53.11 10.12 20.08
C ILE A 31 -53.76 10.94 18.95
N GLU A 32 -55.10 11.01 18.94
CA GLU A 32 -55.88 11.93 18.10
C GLU A 32 -57.24 12.15 18.77
N SER A 33 -57.22 12.80 19.93
CA SER A 33 -58.41 13.38 20.56
C SER A 33 -58.00 14.30 21.72
N LEU A 34 -58.75 15.41 21.84
CA LEU A 34 -58.74 16.43 22.90
C LEU A 34 -57.91 17.71 22.66
N ARG A 35 -58.19 18.38 21.53
CA ARG A 35 -58.16 19.85 21.49
C ARG A 35 -59.38 20.38 20.71
N GLY A 36 -60.14 21.28 21.33
CA GLY A 36 -61.09 22.17 20.65
C GLY A 36 -62.56 21.72 20.63
N ARG A 37 -63.36 22.24 21.58
CA ARG A 37 -64.74 22.66 21.31
C ARG A 37 -65.16 23.82 22.22
N SER A 38 -64.85 25.04 21.80
CA SER A 38 -65.61 26.22 22.21
C SER A 38 -66.89 26.28 21.36
N GLN A 39 -68.02 26.67 21.96
CA GLN A 39 -69.26 27.17 21.35
C GLN A 39 -70.31 27.37 22.47
N GLN A 40 -71.09 28.45 22.42
CA GLN A 40 -72.01 29.02 23.43
C GLN A 40 -71.33 29.94 24.48
N GLY A 41 -71.57 31.25 24.53
CA GLY A 41 -72.34 32.12 23.64
C GLY A 41 -73.67 32.61 24.21
N SER A 42 -73.64 33.83 24.77
CA SER A 42 -74.77 34.79 24.88
C SER A 42 -75.92 34.46 25.86
N THR A 43 -76.65 35.40 26.49
CA THR A 43 -76.60 36.89 26.66
C THR A 43 -77.70 37.30 27.66
N SER A 44 -77.49 38.34 28.51
CA SER A 44 -78.51 39.27 29.10
C SER A 44 -79.78 38.70 29.81
N SER A 45 -80.55 39.41 30.67
CA SER A 45 -80.64 40.81 31.10
C SER A 45 -81.08 40.88 32.59
N ILE A 46 -80.74 41.91 33.36
CA ILE A 46 -81.60 43.08 33.70
C ILE A 46 -83.05 42.72 34.12
N ASN A 47 -83.33 42.90 35.41
CA ASN A 47 -84.56 43.35 36.11
C ASN A 47 -84.21 43.24 37.62
N SER A 48 -84.01 44.29 38.44
CA SER A 48 -84.72 45.57 38.68
C SER A 48 -86.10 45.43 39.33
N LEU A 49 -86.44 46.42 40.18
CA LEU A 49 -87.67 46.61 40.98
C LEU A 49 -87.72 45.88 42.35
N VAL A 50 -88.16 46.52 43.46
CA VAL A 50 -88.23 47.97 43.78
C VAL A 50 -88.33 48.15 45.31
N SER A 51 -87.77 49.24 45.85
CA SER A 51 -88.04 49.65 47.23
C SER A 51 -89.45 50.20 47.37
N SER A 52 -90.24 49.72 48.32
CA SER A 52 -91.54 50.31 48.68
C SER A 52 -91.45 51.00 50.04
N GLU A 53 -91.25 52.32 50.03
CA GLU A 53 -91.48 53.17 51.19
C GLU A 53 -92.98 53.46 51.38
N GLY A 54 -93.40 53.73 52.62
CA GLY A 54 -94.43 54.73 52.90
C GLY A 54 -95.84 54.28 53.34
N ASN A 55 -96.13 54.51 54.63
CA ASN A 55 -97.41 55.04 55.19
C ASN A 55 -98.69 54.17 55.10
N ARG A 56 -99.73 54.27 55.95
CA ARG A 56 -100.08 54.91 57.26
C ARG A 56 -101.48 54.37 57.66
N ASP A 57 -102.01 54.38 58.89
CA ASP A 57 -101.55 54.74 60.26
C ASP A 57 -102.52 54.06 61.29
N GLU A 58 -102.33 54.31 62.61
CA GLU A 58 -103.30 54.15 63.72
C GLU A 58 -103.72 52.69 64.10
N THR A 59 -103.90 52.28 65.36
CA THR A 59 -104.15 53.00 66.63
C THR A 59 -103.46 52.37 67.87
N ALA A 60 -103.08 53.23 68.83
CA ALA A 60 -103.19 53.08 70.29
C ALA A 60 -102.40 52.01 71.10
N ASP A 61 -101.61 52.56 72.04
CA ASP A 61 -101.28 52.08 73.39
C ASP A 61 -100.27 50.90 73.56
N GLY A 62 -99.21 51.14 74.34
CA GLY A 62 -98.14 50.14 74.58
C GLY A 62 -96.71 50.64 74.85
N THR A 63 -96.50 51.89 75.30
CA THR A 63 -95.18 52.56 75.47
C THR A 63 -94.21 51.97 76.53
N LYS A 64 -94.40 50.71 76.94
CA LYS A 64 -93.41 49.91 77.71
C LYS A 64 -93.03 48.58 77.05
N ILE A 65 -93.73 48.17 75.99
CA ILE A 65 -93.44 46.93 75.26
C ILE A 65 -92.38 47.20 74.18
N ASP A 66 -92.43 48.36 73.53
CA ASP A 66 -91.54 48.75 72.43
C ASP A 66 -90.05 48.68 72.79
N GLU A 67 -89.64 49.21 73.95
CA GLU A 67 -88.22 49.18 74.36
C GLU A 67 -87.62 47.77 74.47
N ASP A 68 -88.38 46.80 74.99
CA ASP A 68 -87.88 45.44 75.18
C ASP A 68 -87.90 44.63 73.88
N TYR A 69 -88.86 44.88 72.99
CA TYR A 69 -88.85 44.32 71.64
C TYR A 69 -87.73 44.92 70.79
N LYS A 70 -87.47 46.22 70.92
CA LYS A 70 -86.35 46.91 70.26
C LYS A 70 -84.99 46.44 70.78
N LYS A 71 -84.83 46.23 72.10
CA LYS A 71 -83.64 45.60 72.69
C LYS A 71 -83.47 44.14 72.23
N ARG A 72 -84.55 43.37 72.07
CA ARG A 72 -84.49 41.99 71.51
C ARG A 72 -84.15 41.98 70.02
N PHE A 73 -84.71 42.90 69.24
CA PHE A 73 -84.43 43.06 67.81
C PHE A 73 -82.97 43.46 67.59
N ASN A 74 -82.50 44.50 68.29
CA ASN A 74 -81.10 44.92 68.24
C ASN A 74 -80.15 43.80 68.68
N LYS A 75 -80.52 42.99 69.70
CA LYS A 75 -79.74 41.80 70.07
C LYS A 75 -79.68 40.79 68.92
N LEU A 76 -80.82 40.44 68.32
CA LEU A 76 -80.87 39.55 67.16
C LEU A 76 -80.02 40.08 66.00
N GLU A 77 -80.11 41.38 65.71
CA GLU A 77 -79.36 42.05 64.67
C GLU A 77 -77.85 42.03 64.95
N THR A 78 -77.43 42.31 66.19
CA THR A 78 -76.01 42.16 66.59
C THR A 78 -75.54 40.71 66.54
N GLU A 79 -76.36 39.73 66.92
CA GLU A 79 -76.02 38.30 66.79
C GLU A 79 -75.92 37.86 65.32
N TYR A 80 -76.78 38.38 64.44
CA TYR A 80 -76.70 38.13 63.00
C TYR A 80 -75.49 38.80 62.38
N ALA A 81 -75.16 40.04 62.78
CA ALA A 81 -73.95 40.74 62.35
C ALA A 81 -72.68 39.98 62.79
N ILE A 82 -72.62 39.53 64.05
CA ILE A 82 -71.52 38.70 64.56
C ILE A 82 -71.41 37.39 63.77
N LYS A 83 -72.51 36.66 63.56
CA LYS A 83 -72.51 35.42 62.74
C LYS A 83 -72.07 35.67 61.30
N LEU A 84 -72.44 36.80 60.71
CA LEU A 84 -72.03 37.19 59.36
C LEU A 84 -70.53 37.54 59.32
N GLU A 85 -70.02 38.23 60.33
CA GLU A 85 -68.60 38.55 60.49
C GLU A 85 -67.76 37.28 60.73
N GLU A 86 -68.21 36.36 61.59
CA GLU A 86 -67.62 35.05 61.83
C GLU A 86 -67.58 34.23 60.53
N LYS A 87 -68.69 34.15 59.79
CA LYS A 87 -68.71 33.49 58.48
C LYS A 87 -67.78 34.17 57.48
N THR A 88 -67.70 35.50 57.47
CA THR A 88 -66.78 36.23 56.59
C THR A 88 -65.32 35.91 56.93
N LYS A 89 -64.97 35.84 58.22
CA LYS A 89 -63.66 35.40 58.71
C LYS A 89 -63.35 33.94 58.36
N GLU A 90 -64.31 33.02 58.49
CA GLU A 90 -64.18 31.63 58.05
C GLU A 90 -63.89 31.55 56.54
N TRP A 91 -64.68 32.23 55.71
CA TRP A 91 -64.49 32.25 54.25
C TRP A 91 -63.14 32.86 53.86
N GLN A 92 -62.70 33.93 54.52
CA GLN A 92 -61.36 34.51 54.34
C GLN A 92 -60.25 33.52 54.73
N GLY A 93 -60.40 32.78 55.84
CA GLY A 93 -59.48 31.73 56.24
C GLY A 93 -59.36 30.60 55.21
N VAL A 94 -60.50 30.12 54.70
CA VAL A 94 -60.54 29.08 53.65
C VAL A 94 -59.93 29.56 52.34
N LEU A 95 -60.16 30.82 51.93
CA LEU A 95 -59.51 31.41 50.76
C LEU A 95 -58.00 31.48 50.93
N TYR A 96 -57.52 32.00 52.08
CA TYR A 96 -56.10 32.09 52.38
C TYR A 96 -55.40 30.71 52.40
N GLU A 97 -56.05 29.67 52.96
CA GLU A 97 -55.52 28.30 52.88
C GLU A 97 -55.48 27.76 51.45
N LYS A 98 -56.47 28.07 50.62
CA LYS A 98 -56.47 27.66 49.21
C LYS A 98 -55.40 28.38 48.40
N ASP A 99 -55.24 29.68 48.55
CA ASP A 99 -54.19 30.45 47.87
C ASP A 99 -52.80 29.95 48.27
N LYS A 100 -52.58 29.72 49.57
CA LYS A 100 -51.34 29.12 50.09
C LYS A 100 -51.09 27.70 49.57
N LYS A 101 -52.14 26.95 49.24
CA LYS A 101 -52.04 25.62 48.64
C LYS A 101 -51.79 25.69 47.13
N ILE A 102 -52.37 26.67 46.43
CA ILE A 102 -52.09 26.96 45.02
C ILE A 102 -50.63 27.37 44.84
N GLN A 103 -50.12 28.33 45.61
CA GLN A 103 -48.70 28.74 45.56
C GLN A 103 -47.72 27.58 45.81
N LYS A 104 -48.06 26.64 46.70
CA LYS A 104 -47.25 25.42 46.88
C LYS A 104 -47.26 24.54 45.64
N LEU A 105 -48.44 24.27 45.07
CA LEU A 105 -48.58 23.44 43.86
C LEU A 105 -47.90 24.08 42.64
N GLU A 106 -47.97 25.40 42.48
CA GLU A 106 -47.27 26.15 41.43
C GLU A 106 -45.74 26.04 41.58
N LYS A 107 -45.23 26.18 42.81
CA LYS A 107 -43.80 26.00 43.09
C LYS A 107 -43.34 24.55 42.85
N ASP A 108 -44.09 23.57 43.36
CA ASP A 108 -43.80 22.15 43.17
C ASP A 108 -43.83 21.77 41.67
N GLN A 109 -44.73 22.39 40.89
CA GLN A 109 -44.80 22.26 39.43
C GLN A 109 -43.57 22.90 38.75
N GLU A 110 -43.15 24.10 39.14
CA GLU A 110 -41.99 24.78 38.58
C GLU A 110 -40.69 23.99 38.86
N ASP A 111 -40.52 23.48 40.07
CA ASP A 111 -39.37 22.66 40.45
C ASP A 111 -39.39 21.29 39.75
N ALA A 112 -40.55 20.69 39.51
CA ALA A 112 -40.69 19.50 38.65
C ALA A 112 -40.31 19.79 37.19
N PHE A 113 -40.71 20.94 36.62
CA PHE A 113 -40.28 21.35 35.26
C PHE A 113 -38.77 21.55 35.16
N LYS A 114 -38.13 22.17 36.17
CA LYS A 114 -36.66 22.29 36.24
C LYS A 114 -35.97 20.93 36.26
N GLN A 115 -36.48 19.99 37.06
CA GLN A 115 -35.96 18.61 37.11
C GLN A 115 -36.12 17.88 35.77
N ILE A 116 -37.28 17.98 35.12
CA ILE A 116 -37.53 17.37 33.80
C ILE A 116 -36.55 17.93 32.75
N ASN A 117 -36.33 19.24 32.73
CA ASN A 117 -35.40 19.87 31.78
C ASN A 117 -33.93 19.48 32.05
N SER A 118 -33.54 19.39 33.32
CA SER A 118 -32.22 18.87 33.71
C SER A 118 -32.02 17.42 33.24
N LEU A 119 -32.97 16.53 33.54
CA LEU A 119 -32.92 15.12 33.12
C LEU A 119 -32.93 14.96 31.59
N ARG A 120 -33.66 15.80 30.84
CA ARG A 120 -33.61 15.82 29.37
C ARG A 120 -32.22 16.23 28.84
N SER A 121 -31.56 17.19 29.47
CA SER A 121 -30.20 17.60 29.11
C SER A 121 -29.17 16.49 29.37
N VAL A 122 -29.28 15.81 30.52
CA VAL A 122 -28.44 14.66 30.87
C VAL A 122 -28.70 13.48 29.92
N LEU A 123 -29.96 13.19 29.60
CA LEU A 123 -30.31 12.13 28.64
C LEU A 123 -29.69 12.41 27.26
N LYS A 124 -29.87 13.63 26.72
CA LYS A 124 -29.31 14.01 25.42
C LYS A 124 -27.77 13.90 25.38
N SER A 125 -27.08 14.36 26.43
CA SER A 125 -25.62 14.24 26.50
C SER A 125 -25.14 12.79 26.67
N SER A 126 -25.94 11.93 27.33
CA SER A 126 -25.68 10.49 27.38
C SER A 126 -25.88 9.82 26.02
N GLU A 127 -26.93 10.18 25.27
CA GLU A 127 -27.18 9.69 23.90
C GLU A 127 -26.05 10.11 22.94
N GLU A 128 -25.60 11.36 23.03
CA GLU A 128 -24.45 11.87 22.25
C GLU A 128 -23.14 11.14 22.58
N MET A 129 -22.87 10.87 23.87
CA MET A 129 -21.70 10.07 24.26
C MET A 129 -21.81 8.62 23.76
N GLN A 130 -22.99 8.01 23.81
CA GLN A 130 -23.21 6.65 23.32
C GLN A 130 -23.03 6.56 21.80
N LYS A 131 -23.45 7.59 21.04
CA LYS A 131 -23.17 7.67 19.59
C LYS A 131 -21.67 7.72 19.30
N ARG A 132 -20.92 8.57 19.99
CA ARG A 132 -19.44 8.67 19.84
C ARG A 132 -18.73 7.35 20.20
N LEU A 133 -19.23 6.61 21.19
CA LEU A 133 -18.67 5.29 21.54
C LEU A 133 -18.89 4.23 20.45
N VAL A 134 -20.00 4.30 19.70
CA VAL A 134 -20.23 3.43 18.54
C VAL A 134 -19.31 3.82 17.40
N GLU A 135 -19.23 5.10 17.06
CA GLU A 135 -18.33 5.63 16.01
C GLU A 135 -16.86 5.22 16.27
N HIS A 136 -16.36 5.44 17.50
CA HIS A 136 -15.00 5.01 17.87
C HIS A 136 -14.79 3.49 17.82
N ARG A 137 -15.83 2.68 18.01
CA ARG A 137 -15.74 1.22 17.88
C ARG A 137 -15.65 0.80 16.41
N GLU A 138 -16.43 1.43 15.54
CA GLU A 138 -16.39 1.21 14.08
C GLU A 138 -15.05 1.64 13.48
N ASP A 139 -14.53 2.81 13.87
CA ASP A 139 -13.19 3.29 13.47
C ASP A 139 -12.09 2.30 13.91
N LYS A 140 -12.17 1.80 15.15
CA LYS A 140 -11.21 0.82 15.66
C LYS A 140 -11.25 -0.47 14.84
N GLU A 141 -12.44 -1.00 14.54
CA GLU A 141 -12.59 -2.22 13.74
C GLU A 141 -12.07 -2.02 12.30
N GLN A 142 -12.25 -0.83 11.70
CA GLN A 142 -11.65 -0.50 10.40
C GLN A 142 -10.12 -0.50 10.47
N ILE A 143 -9.52 0.09 11.51
CA ILE A 143 -8.06 0.11 11.71
C ILE A 143 -7.51 -1.30 11.89
N GLU A 144 -8.14 -2.14 12.73
CA GLU A 144 -7.72 -3.54 12.95
C GLU A 144 -7.82 -4.37 11.65
N ASN A 145 -8.85 -4.12 10.83
CA ASN A 145 -8.99 -4.74 9.51
C ASN A 145 -7.88 -4.31 8.53
N PHE A 146 -7.54 -3.02 8.46
CA PHE A 146 -6.43 -2.55 7.63
C PHE A 146 -5.08 -3.13 8.08
N GLN A 147 -4.80 -3.12 9.39
CA GLN A 147 -3.59 -3.72 9.97
C GLN A 147 -3.48 -5.21 9.62
N THR A 148 -4.57 -5.97 9.74
CA THR A 148 -4.59 -7.40 9.38
C THR A 148 -4.28 -7.64 7.90
N GLN A 149 -4.79 -6.78 7.01
CA GLN A 149 -4.47 -6.85 5.57
C GLN A 149 -3.01 -6.47 5.28
N GLU A 150 -2.47 -5.45 5.94
CA GLU A 150 -1.07 -5.04 5.78
C GLU A 150 -0.09 -6.08 6.31
N ILE A 151 -0.34 -6.66 7.49
CA ILE A 151 0.42 -7.79 8.03
C ILE A 151 0.41 -8.97 7.06
N SER A 152 -0.73 -9.26 6.43
CA SER A 152 -0.85 -10.34 5.43
C SER A 152 -0.02 -10.05 4.17
N LYS A 153 -0.01 -8.81 3.68
CA LYS A 153 0.84 -8.37 2.55
C LYS A 153 2.34 -8.46 2.90
N ILE A 154 2.74 -7.97 4.07
CA ILE A 154 4.11 -8.04 4.57
C ILE A 154 4.57 -9.50 4.68
N LYS A 155 3.74 -10.38 5.26
CA LYS A 155 4.03 -11.82 5.36
C LYS A 155 4.24 -12.47 3.98
N HIS A 156 3.43 -12.11 2.98
CA HIS A 156 3.60 -12.62 1.61
C HIS A 156 4.91 -12.13 0.98
N LEU A 157 5.25 -10.84 1.14
CA LEU A 157 6.51 -10.27 0.67
C LEU A 157 7.73 -10.93 1.34
N VAL A 158 7.69 -11.18 2.64
CA VAL A 158 8.77 -11.87 3.37
C VAL A 158 8.97 -13.29 2.83
N LEU A 159 7.90 -14.08 2.69
CA LEU A 159 7.98 -15.44 2.13
C LEU A 159 8.54 -15.47 0.70
N LEU A 160 8.18 -14.49 -0.15
CA LEU A 160 8.77 -14.37 -1.48
C LEU A 160 10.28 -14.07 -1.42
N ARG A 161 10.71 -13.17 -0.52
CA ARG A 161 12.14 -12.85 -0.34
C ARG A 161 12.94 -14.01 0.25
N GLU A 162 12.38 -14.77 1.18
CA GLU A 162 12.99 -16.00 1.70
C GLU A 162 13.19 -17.04 0.58
N LYS A 163 12.20 -17.20 -0.31
CA LYS A 163 12.32 -18.08 -1.49
C LYS A 163 13.40 -17.60 -2.46
N GLU A 164 13.39 -16.31 -2.84
CA GLU A 164 14.43 -15.72 -3.70
C GLU A 164 15.84 -15.89 -3.10
N LEU A 165 15.98 -15.74 -1.78
CA LEU A 165 17.24 -15.88 -1.07
C LEU A 165 17.73 -17.33 -1.06
N ALA A 166 16.82 -18.29 -0.83
CA ALA A 166 17.14 -19.72 -0.90
C ALA A 166 17.59 -20.14 -2.32
N GLU A 167 16.90 -19.70 -3.36
CA GLU A 167 17.25 -19.95 -4.76
C GLU A 167 18.63 -19.36 -5.11
N LYS A 168 18.89 -18.10 -4.74
CA LYS A 168 20.20 -17.45 -4.92
C LYS A 168 21.32 -18.14 -4.14
N SER A 169 21.04 -18.61 -2.93
CA SER A 169 22.00 -19.35 -2.09
C SER A 169 22.38 -20.69 -2.73
N SER A 170 21.41 -21.42 -3.30
CA SER A 170 21.69 -22.64 -4.06
C SER A 170 22.57 -22.35 -5.29
N LEU A 171 22.19 -21.36 -6.10
CA LEU A 171 22.95 -20.98 -7.29
C LEU A 171 24.39 -20.52 -6.96
N LEU A 172 24.57 -19.80 -5.86
CA LEU A 172 25.89 -19.39 -5.36
C LEU A 172 26.74 -20.60 -4.94
N LYS A 173 26.12 -21.60 -4.30
CA LYS A 173 26.79 -22.85 -3.92
C LYS A 173 27.24 -23.64 -5.16
N ASP A 174 26.37 -23.77 -6.16
CA ASP A 174 26.66 -24.52 -7.39
C ASP A 174 27.76 -23.84 -8.22
N THR A 175 27.70 -22.51 -8.36
CA THR A 175 28.74 -21.72 -9.04
C THR A 175 30.08 -21.74 -8.29
N THR A 176 30.06 -21.73 -6.95
CA THR A 176 31.28 -21.90 -6.13
C THR A 176 31.92 -23.28 -6.36
N GLN A 177 31.13 -24.35 -6.39
CA GLN A 177 31.63 -25.70 -6.70
C GLN A 177 32.18 -25.81 -8.12
N GLN A 178 31.60 -25.11 -9.10
CA GLN A 178 32.15 -25.04 -10.46
C GLN A 178 33.49 -24.30 -10.48
N LEU A 179 33.62 -23.18 -9.77
CA LEU A 179 34.89 -22.46 -9.63
C LEU A 179 35.98 -23.31 -8.97
N GLU A 180 35.64 -24.10 -7.94
CA GLU A 180 36.57 -25.04 -7.30
C GLU A 180 37.04 -26.13 -8.27
N LYS A 181 36.14 -26.73 -9.06
CA LYS A 181 36.49 -27.69 -10.12
C LYS A 181 37.43 -27.08 -11.16
N MET A 182 37.14 -25.86 -11.64
CA MET A 182 37.99 -25.18 -12.61
C MET A 182 39.36 -24.81 -12.02
N ARG A 183 39.44 -24.42 -10.74
CA ARG A 183 40.71 -24.17 -10.04
C ARG A 183 41.54 -25.45 -9.88
N ALA A 184 40.90 -26.57 -9.56
CA ALA A 184 41.56 -27.87 -9.49
C ALA A 184 42.10 -28.28 -10.87
N GLU A 185 41.34 -28.07 -11.93
CA GLU A 185 41.77 -28.37 -13.31
C GLU A 185 42.92 -27.48 -13.78
N VAL A 186 42.90 -26.17 -13.50
CA VAL A 186 44.04 -25.27 -13.75
C VAL A 186 45.29 -25.73 -12.99
N THR A 187 45.13 -26.19 -11.74
CA THR A 187 46.24 -26.73 -10.94
C THR A 187 46.77 -28.06 -11.50
N ARG A 188 45.88 -28.89 -12.09
CA ARG A 188 46.24 -30.13 -12.78
C ARG A 188 47.01 -29.85 -14.07
N LEU A 189 46.56 -28.88 -14.86
CA LEU A 189 47.19 -28.49 -16.13
C LEU A 189 48.59 -27.90 -15.93
N ARG A 190 48.80 -27.03 -14.92
CA ARG A 190 50.14 -26.49 -14.59
C ARG A 190 51.19 -27.56 -14.36
N LYS A 191 50.84 -28.64 -13.66
CA LYS A 191 51.73 -29.78 -13.46
C LYS A 191 52.05 -30.54 -14.76
N GLN A 192 51.13 -30.53 -15.72
CA GLN A 192 51.38 -31.08 -17.05
C GLN A 192 52.24 -30.16 -17.91
N GLU A 193 52.13 -28.84 -17.76
CA GLU A 193 53.02 -27.85 -18.39
C GLU A 193 54.45 -27.98 -17.86
N GLU A 194 54.62 -28.18 -16.55
CA GLU A 194 55.92 -28.50 -15.91
C GLU A 194 56.53 -29.77 -16.54
N CYS A 195 55.84 -30.92 -16.48
CA CYS A 195 56.36 -32.16 -17.07
C CYS A 195 56.59 -32.10 -18.59
N LEU A 196 55.83 -31.27 -19.32
CA LEU A 196 56.04 -31.07 -20.75
C LEU A 196 57.31 -30.24 -21.02
N THR A 197 57.66 -29.33 -20.12
CA THR A 197 58.93 -28.57 -20.17
C THR A 197 60.11 -29.52 -19.95
N ASP A 198 60.06 -30.38 -18.91
CA ASP A 198 61.10 -31.38 -18.64
C ASP A 198 61.37 -32.27 -19.88
N VAL A 199 60.31 -32.75 -20.55
CA VAL A 199 60.42 -33.58 -21.76
C VAL A 199 60.96 -32.80 -22.98
N GLN A 200 60.73 -31.48 -23.04
CA GLN A 200 61.31 -30.64 -24.10
C GLN A 200 62.82 -30.46 -23.90
N ASP A 201 63.26 -30.21 -22.65
CA ASP A 201 64.67 -30.09 -22.29
C ASP A 201 65.43 -31.41 -22.56
N ASP A 202 64.84 -32.56 -22.20
CA ASP A 202 65.39 -33.89 -22.53
C ASP A 202 65.53 -34.10 -24.04
N LEU A 203 64.51 -33.74 -24.84
CA LEU A 203 64.55 -33.86 -26.30
C LEU A 203 65.62 -32.95 -26.94
N GLU A 204 65.82 -31.75 -26.40
CA GLU A 204 66.88 -30.84 -26.86
C GLU A 204 68.27 -31.37 -26.48
N SER A 205 68.43 -31.93 -25.27
CA SER A 205 69.63 -32.65 -24.84
C SER A 205 69.97 -33.83 -25.78
N PHE A 206 68.98 -34.67 -26.11
CA PHE A 206 69.17 -35.79 -27.06
C PHE A 206 69.53 -35.29 -28.47
N ARG A 207 68.90 -34.22 -28.97
CA ARG A 207 69.26 -33.59 -30.26
C ARG A 207 70.70 -33.10 -30.26
N HIS A 208 71.13 -32.41 -29.20
CA HIS A 208 72.52 -31.96 -29.07
C HIS A 208 73.51 -33.10 -28.95
N SER A 209 73.16 -34.21 -28.28
CA SER A 209 74.02 -35.40 -28.26
C SER A 209 74.13 -36.03 -29.64
N SER A 210 72.99 -36.31 -30.29
CA SER A 210 72.97 -36.90 -31.62
C SER A 210 73.70 -36.03 -32.66
N ALA A 211 73.59 -34.71 -32.58
CA ALA A 211 74.34 -33.79 -33.45
C ALA A 211 75.85 -33.84 -33.18
N ARG A 212 76.28 -33.96 -31.91
CA ARG A 212 77.70 -34.16 -31.55
C ARG A 212 78.23 -35.51 -32.06
N ASP A 213 77.46 -36.58 -31.90
CA ASP A 213 77.82 -37.92 -32.37
C ASP A 213 77.92 -37.98 -33.91
N MET A 214 76.95 -37.37 -34.61
CA MET A 214 76.99 -37.20 -36.06
C MET A 214 78.21 -36.39 -36.54
N ALA A 215 78.56 -35.30 -35.85
CA ALA A 215 79.73 -34.50 -36.19
C ALA A 215 81.04 -35.27 -35.94
N ALA A 216 81.11 -36.08 -34.88
CA ALA A 216 82.25 -36.95 -34.60
C ALA A 216 82.41 -38.02 -35.68
N LEU A 217 81.33 -38.72 -36.05
CA LEU A 217 81.32 -39.72 -37.13
C LEU A 217 81.66 -39.10 -38.49
N ALA A 218 81.18 -37.89 -38.80
CA ALA A 218 81.54 -37.18 -40.02
C ALA A 218 83.03 -36.80 -40.07
N SER A 219 83.61 -36.42 -38.93
CA SER A 219 85.05 -36.14 -38.80
C SER A 219 85.91 -37.41 -38.94
N GLU A 220 85.48 -38.53 -38.35
CA GLU A 220 86.17 -39.82 -38.48
C GLU A 220 86.06 -40.38 -39.91
N LEU A 221 84.89 -40.24 -40.55
CA LEU A 221 84.70 -40.54 -41.97
C LEU A 221 85.61 -39.69 -42.85
N ALA A 222 85.67 -38.37 -42.64
CA ALA A 222 86.55 -37.47 -43.39
C ALA A 222 88.03 -37.84 -43.23
N LYS A 223 88.46 -38.23 -42.02
CA LYS A 223 89.82 -38.74 -41.78
C LYS A 223 90.08 -40.05 -42.54
N SER A 224 89.15 -41.00 -42.50
CA SER A 224 89.28 -42.27 -43.23
C SER A 224 89.23 -42.07 -44.75
N GLU A 225 88.42 -41.13 -45.24
CA GLU A 225 88.41 -40.73 -46.64
C GLU A 225 89.72 -40.10 -47.09
N GLU A 226 90.35 -39.27 -46.26
CA GLU A 226 91.65 -38.66 -46.57
C GLU A 226 92.78 -39.69 -46.52
N GLU A 227 92.78 -40.59 -45.54
CA GLU A 227 93.68 -41.77 -45.52
C GLU A 227 93.47 -42.63 -46.78
N ARG A 228 92.23 -42.85 -47.19
CA ARG A 228 91.89 -43.54 -48.44
C ARG A 228 92.32 -42.74 -49.67
N ARG A 229 92.20 -41.41 -49.69
CA ARG A 229 92.71 -40.55 -50.76
C ARG A 229 94.23 -40.69 -50.84
N HIS A 230 94.97 -40.50 -49.76
CA HIS A 230 96.43 -40.70 -49.75
C HIS A 230 96.87 -42.09 -50.20
N LEU A 231 96.17 -43.15 -49.81
CA LEU A 231 96.43 -44.51 -50.30
C LEU A 231 96.06 -44.67 -51.78
N THR A 232 94.96 -44.05 -52.23
CA THR A 232 94.55 -44.03 -53.64
C THR A 232 95.56 -43.23 -54.47
N ASP A 233 96.05 -42.10 -53.98
CA ASP A 233 97.05 -41.23 -54.59
C ASP A 233 98.42 -41.92 -54.65
N LEU A 234 98.79 -42.67 -53.62
CA LEU A 234 99.96 -43.55 -53.67
C LEU A 234 99.79 -44.63 -54.74
N VAL A 235 98.61 -45.26 -54.82
CA VAL A 235 98.28 -46.25 -55.86
C VAL A 235 98.17 -45.62 -57.26
N THR A 236 97.69 -44.39 -57.41
CA THR A 236 97.62 -43.70 -58.70
C THR A 236 98.95 -43.11 -59.10
N VAL A 237 99.83 -42.69 -58.19
CA VAL A 237 101.25 -42.38 -58.51
C VAL A 237 101.98 -43.65 -58.95
N LEU A 238 101.73 -44.79 -58.29
CA LEU A 238 102.24 -46.10 -58.72
C LEU A 238 101.65 -46.57 -60.06
N ARG A 239 100.39 -46.24 -60.36
CA ARG A 239 99.75 -46.54 -61.65
C ARG A 239 100.09 -45.54 -62.75
N GLN A 240 100.22 -44.25 -62.48
CA GLN A 240 100.64 -43.20 -63.43
C GLN A 240 102.11 -43.38 -63.83
N LYS A 241 102.95 -43.88 -62.91
CA LYS A 241 104.27 -44.41 -63.25
C LYS A 241 104.24 -45.58 -64.26
N ASN A 242 103.08 -46.21 -64.45
CA ASN A 242 102.80 -47.28 -65.43
C ASN A 242 101.81 -46.87 -66.56
N SER A 243 101.15 -45.71 -66.49
CA SER A 243 100.12 -45.27 -67.46
C SER A 243 99.92 -43.76 -67.40
N SER A 244 100.56 -43.04 -68.32
CA SER A 244 100.31 -41.60 -68.53
C SER A 244 98.90 -41.32 -69.08
N ASP A 245 98.59 -40.03 -69.13
CA ASP A 245 97.60 -39.36 -69.99
C ASP A 245 96.14 -39.21 -69.50
N ASP A 246 95.89 -37.98 -69.04
CA ASP A 246 94.98 -37.01 -69.66
C ASP A 246 93.48 -37.34 -69.75
N ASN A 247 92.73 -36.97 -68.70
CA ASN A 247 91.27 -36.73 -68.80
C ASN A 247 90.73 -35.82 -67.68
N SER A 248 91.45 -34.72 -67.40
CA SER A 248 91.25 -33.88 -66.21
C SER A 248 90.08 -32.89 -66.33
N GLN A 249 89.66 -32.55 -67.55
CA GLN A 249 88.93 -31.30 -67.82
C GLN A 249 87.40 -31.45 -67.77
N GLU A 250 86.83 -32.52 -68.36
CA GLU A 250 85.37 -32.79 -68.29
C GLU A 250 84.88 -33.01 -66.84
N ASN A 251 85.72 -33.64 -66.00
CA ASN A 251 85.41 -33.88 -64.58
C ASN A 251 85.30 -32.59 -63.75
N GLY A 252 85.90 -31.49 -64.20
CA GLY A 252 85.78 -30.18 -63.53
C GLY A 252 84.44 -29.51 -63.82
N GLU A 253 84.00 -29.56 -65.08
CA GLU A 253 82.74 -28.95 -65.51
C GLU A 253 81.52 -29.68 -64.96
N LEU A 254 81.55 -31.02 -64.92
CA LEU A 254 80.50 -31.84 -64.30
C LEU A 254 80.30 -31.49 -62.82
N LYS A 255 81.38 -31.39 -62.04
CA LYS A 255 81.32 -31.00 -60.61
C LYS A 255 80.78 -29.59 -60.40
N LEU A 256 81.14 -28.64 -61.26
CA LEU A 256 80.64 -27.27 -61.17
C LEU A 256 79.13 -27.19 -61.48
N LEU A 257 78.64 -28.01 -62.40
CA LEU A 257 77.21 -28.13 -62.71
C LEU A 257 76.44 -28.82 -61.58
N GLU A 258 77.01 -29.87 -60.98
CA GLU A 258 76.44 -30.57 -59.82
C GLU A 258 76.32 -29.64 -58.60
N GLN A 259 77.38 -28.88 -58.28
CA GLN A 259 77.34 -27.86 -57.22
C GLN A 259 76.25 -26.80 -57.47
N ARG A 260 76.13 -26.28 -58.71
CA ARG A 260 75.09 -25.30 -59.05
C ARG A 260 73.67 -25.86 -58.94
N LEU A 261 73.48 -27.15 -59.24
CA LEU A 261 72.20 -27.82 -59.07
C LEU A 261 71.84 -27.97 -57.58
N GLU A 262 72.82 -28.30 -56.74
CA GLU A 262 72.65 -28.41 -55.30
C GLU A 262 72.39 -27.04 -54.63
N GLU A 263 73.11 -25.99 -55.03
CA GLU A 263 72.83 -24.59 -54.65
C GLU A 263 71.40 -24.17 -55.04
N ALA A 264 70.95 -24.52 -56.25
CA ALA A 264 69.58 -24.25 -56.69
C ALA A 264 68.51 -25.04 -55.89
N HIS A 265 68.81 -26.28 -55.50
CA HIS A 265 67.94 -27.07 -54.62
C HIS A 265 67.85 -26.49 -53.21
N LEU A 266 68.97 -26.02 -52.64
CA LEU A 266 68.98 -25.34 -51.34
C LEU A 266 68.15 -24.06 -51.38
N HIS A 267 68.36 -23.20 -52.38
CA HIS A 267 67.53 -21.99 -52.56
C HIS A 267 66.03 -22.31 -52.74
N LEU A 268 65.68 -23.37 -53.46
CA LEU A 268 64.29 -23.80 -53.62
C LEU A 268 63.71 -24.34 -52.29
N ALA A 269 64.51 -25.01 -51.47
CA ALA A 269 64.13 -25.48 -50.15
C ALA A 269 63.87 -24.29 -49.20
N ASP A 270 64.76 -23.29 -49.16
CA ASP A 270 64.61 -22.07 -48.35
C ASP A 270 63.36 -21.26 -48.74
N ILE A 271 63.08 -21.15 -50.04
CA ILE A 271 61.83 -20.57 -50.52
C ILE A 271 60.65 -21.41 -50.02
N LYS A 272 60.69 -22.73 -50.20
CA LYS A 272 59.57 -23.61 -49.80
C LYS A 272 59.29 -23.56 -48.30
N THR A 273 60.31 -23.53 -47.43
CA THR A 273 60.14 -23.39 -45.98
C THR A 273 59.54 -22.02 -45.64
N SER A 274 60.09 -20.93 -46.17
CA SER A 274 59.58 -19.57 -45.95
C SER A 274 58.11 -19.40 -46.36
N TRP A 275 57.71 -19.96 -47.50
CA TRP A 275 56.30 -19.97 -47.93
C TRP A 275 55.43 -20.86 -47.05
N SER A 276 55.93 -22.00 -46.57
CA SER A 276 55.20 -22.88 -45.64
C SER A 276 54.96 -22.22 -44.29
N ASP A 277 55.97 -21.56 -43.73
CA ASP A 277 55.87 -20.78 -42.49
C ASP A 277 54.87 -19.63 -42.65
N LYS A 278 54.88 -18.96 -43.81
CA LYS A 278 53.94 -17.89 -44.11
C LYS A 278 52.49 -18.39 -44.22
N ILE A 279 52.27 -19.57 -44.79
CA ILE A 279 50.96 -20.23 -44.83
C ILE A 279 50.51 -20.58 -43.41
N ALA A 280 51.32 -21.27 -42.62
CA ALA A 280 50.98 -21.65 -41.24
C ALA A 280 50.67 -20.43 -40.34
N SER A 281 51.40 -19.33 -40.54
CA SER A 281 51.14 -18.04 -39.89
C SER A 281 49.77 -17.46 -40.26
N LEU A 282 49.42 -17.48 -41.55
CA LEU A 282 48.13 -17.00 -42.05
C LEU A 282 46.97 -17.91 -41.61
N GLU A 283 47.13 -19.24 -41.64
CA GLU A 283 46.15 -20.20 -41.14
C GLU A 283 45.86 -19.99 -39.65
N THR A 284 46.91 -19.75 -38.85
CA THR A 284 46.78 -19.38 -37.43
C THR A 284 46.02 -18.08 -37.25
N GLN A 285 46.28 -17.07 -38.09
CA GLN A 285 45.58 -15.78 -38.05
C GLN A 285 44.09 -15.92 -38.45
N VAL A 286 43.78 -16.67 -39.50
CA VAL A 286 42.41 -16.97 -39.95
C VAL A 286 41.65 -17.75 -38.88
N GLY A 287 42.29 -18.72 -38.22
CA GLY A 287 41.70 -19.46 -37.11
C GLY A 287 41.36 -18.57 -35.91
N ARG A 288 42.25 -17.63 -35.54
CA ARG A 288 41.99 -16.63 -34.50
C ARG A 288 40.84 -15.70 -34.85
N LEU A 289 40.84 -15.13 -36.06
CA LEU A 289 39.77 -14.24 -36.55
C LEU A 289 38.42 -14.96 -36.64
N SER A 290 38.40 -16.23 -37.06
CA SER A 290 37.18 -17.04 -37.13
C SER A 290 36.59 -17.30 -35.74
N ARG A 291 37.44 -17.56 -34.74
CA ARG A 291 37.02 -17.70 -33.34
C ARG A 291 36.48 -16.38 -32.78
N GLN A 292 37.21 -15.28 -32.97
CA GLN A 292 36.78 -13.94 -32.55
C GLN A 292 35.43 -13.55 -33.16
N ALA A 293 35.23 -13.78 -34.47
CA ALA A 293 33.96 -13.51 -35.15
C ALA A 293 32.79 -14.35 -34.60
N ALA A 294 33.05 -15.60 -34.17
CA ALA A 294 32.06 -16.45 -33.52
C ALA A 294 31.71 -15.94 -32.11
N GLU A 295 32.70 -15.52 -31.33
CA GLU A 295 32.55 -14.92 -29.99
C GLU A 295 31.79 -13.59 -30.05
N GLU A 296 32.20 -12.64 -30.89
CA GLU A 296 31.48 -11.39 -31.15
C GLU A 296 30.06 -11.63 -31.69
N GLY A 297 29.88 -12.69 -32.50
CA GLY A 297 28.57 -13.13 -32.98
C GLY A 297 27.66 -13.60 -31.85
N ALA A 298 28.20 -14.32 -30.86
CA ALA A 298 27.47 -14.76 -29.67
C ALA A 298 27.16 -13.59 -28.73
N GLU A 299 28.13 -12.72 -28.48
CA GLU A 299 27.98 -11.52 -27.65
C GLU A 299 26.89 -10.58 -28.20
N ARG A 300 26.94 -10.31 -29.51
CA ARG A 300 25.92 -9.50 -30.20
C ARG A 300 24.52 -10.10 -30.07
N ARG A 301 24.37 -11.43 -30.12
CA ARG A 301 23.08 -12.10 -29.90
C ARG A 301 22.60 -11.95 -28.46
N ARG A 302 23.47 -12.11 -27.46
CA ARG A 302 23.13 -11.91 -26.04
C ARG A 302 22.69 -10.47 -25.77
N ALA A 303 23.47 -9.49 -26.21
CA ALA A 303 23.14 -8.06 -26.06
C ALA A 303 21.80 -7.68 -26.73
N VAL A 304 21.47 -8.28 -27.88
CA VAL A 304 20.15 -8.08 -28.53
C VAL A 304 19.01 -8.70 -27.71
N GLN A 305 19.20 -9.87 -27.12
CA GLN A 305 18.21 -10.51 -26.24
C GLN A 305 17.99 -9.69 -24.96
N GLU A 306 19.06 -9.27 -24.30
CA GLU A 306 19.00 -8.41 -23.10
C GLU A 306 18.30 -7.08 -23.41
N LYS A 307 18.64 -6.43 -24.54
CA LYS A 307 17.97 -5.22 -25.00
C LYS A 307 16.46 -5.43 -25.22
N ALA A 308 16.05 -6.59 -25.75
CA ALA A 308 14.63 -6.91 -25.93
C ALA A 308 13.90 -7.03 -24.58
N VAL A 309 14.49 -7.75 -23.63
CA VAL A 309 13.95 -7.90 -22.26
C VAL A 309 13.85 -6.56 -21.54
N PHE A 310 14.89 -5.71 -21.60
CA PHE A 310 14.83 -4.37 -21.03
C PHE A 310 13.79 -3.48 -21.72
N SER A 311 13.64 -3.57 -23.05
CA SER A 311 12.62 -2.81 -23.78
C SER A 311 11.19 -3.22 -23.41
N GLU A 312 10.94 -4.51 -23.17
CA GLU A 312 9.67 -5.01 -22.67
C GLU A 312 9.41 -4.54 -21.23
N LYS A 313 10.44 -4.59 -20.36
CA LYS A 313 10.31 -4.11 -18.98
C LYS A 313 10.02 -2.60 -18.91
N VAL A 314 10.63 -1.79 -19.78
CA VAL A 314 10.32 -0.34 -19.88
C VAL A 314 8.85 -0.14 -20.25
N LYS A 315 8.34 -0.83 -21.29
CA LYS A 315 6.92 -0.74 -21.69
C LYS A 315 5.97 -1.15 -20.56
N GLN A 316 6.30 -2.20 -19.80
CA GLN A 316 5.52 -2.60 -18.63
C GLN A 316 5.46 -1.47 -17.59
N MET A 317 6.61 -0.89 -17.24
CA MET A 317 6.69 0.22 -16.28
C MET A 317 5.92 1.46 -16.77
N GLU A 318 5.96 1.77 -18.07
CA GLU A 318 5.19 2.86 -18.68
C GLU A 318 3.68 2.63 -18.55
N CYS A 319 3.19 1.41 -18.80
CA CYS A 319 1.78 1.05 -18.59
C CYS A 319 1.38 1.12 -17.10
N GLU A 320 2.23 0.63 -16.19
CA GLU A 320 1.97 0.71 -14.74
C GLU A 320 1.93 2.17 -14.24
N LEU A 321 2.79 3.04 -14.76
CA LEU A 321 2.78 4.48 -14.46
C LEU A 321 1.49 5.16 -14.94
N GLU A 322 1.01 4.87 -16.15
CA GLU A 322 -0.23 5.47 -16.65
C GLU A 322 -1.47 4.98 -15.88
N CYS A 323 -1.54 3.69 -15.51
CA CYS A 323 -2.57 3.17 -14.60
C CYS A 323 -2.56 3.90 -13.26
N ASN A 324 -1.40 4.06 -12.63
CA ASN A 324 -1.25 4.80 -11.36
C ASN A 324 -1.66 6.27 -11.50
N ARG A 325 -1.34 6.91 -12.64
CA ARG A 325 -1.74 8.29 -12.94
C ARG A 325 -3.27 8.43 -13.04
N LEU A 326 -3.94 7.51 -13.73
CA LEU A 326 -5.40 7.47 -13.82
C LEU A 326 -6.05 7.24 -12.44
N GLU A 327 -5.47 6.38 -11.60
CA GLU A 327 -5.92 6.21 -10.21
C GLU A 327 -5.79 7.48 -9.38
N ILE A 328 -4.66 8.20 -9.47
CA ILE A 328 -4.44 9.47 -8.76
C ILE A 328 -5.47 10.50 -9.23
N ASN A 329 -5.64 10.69 -10.54
CA ASN A 329 -6.64 11.60 -11.10
C ASN A 329 -8.06 11.29 -10.58
N ASN A 330 -8.43 10.01 -10.49
CA ASN A 330 -9.73 9.57 -9.95
C ASN A 330 -9.86 9.86 -8.45
N LYS A 331 -8.81 9.62 -7.66
CA LYS A 331 -8.76 9.92 -6.22
C LYS A 331 -8.86 11.43 -5.98
N GLU A 332 -8.11 12.24 -6.72
CA GLU A 332 -8.23 13.70 -6.68
C GLU A 332 -9.62 14.21 -7.06
N ALA A 333 -10.22 13.65 -8.12
CA ALA A 333 -11.58 14.04 -8.54
C ALA A 333 -12.64 13.68 -7.50
N LYS A 334 -12.42 12.61 -6.71
CA LYS A 334 -13.25 12.28 -5.54
C LYS A 334 -13.00 13.26 -4.39
N ILE A 335 -11.74 13.58 -4.08
CA ILE A 335 -11.38 14.57 -3.05
C ILE A 335 -12.03 15.92 -3.37
N ARG A 336 -11.88 16.45 -4.59
CA ARG A 336 -12.50 17.72 -5.02
C ARG A 336 -14.02 17.75 -4.81
N ARG A 337 -14.73 16.64 -5.08
CA ARG A 337 -16.17 16.51 -4.81
C ARG A 337 -16.49 16.55 -3.32
N LEU A 338 -15.82 15.73 -2.52
CA LEU A 338 -16.00 15.71 -1.06
C LEU A 338 -15.66 17.05 -0.40
N THR A 339 -14.64 17.77 -0.88
CA THR A 339 -14.34 19.14 -0.43
C THR A 339 -15.49 20.10 -0.72
N SER A 340 -16.07 20.04 -1.91
CA SER A 340 -17.24 20.86 -2.27
C SER A 340 -18.46 20.54 -1.39
N GLU A 341 -18.73 19.26 -1.13
CA GLU A 341 -19.82 18.81 -0.23
C GLU A 341 -19.60 19.31 1.21
N ILE A 342 -18.36 19.27 1.71
CA ILE A 342 -17.99 19.83 3.03
C ILE A 342 -18.19 21.35 3.08
N GLU A 343 -17.81 22.08 2.03
CA GLU A 343 -18.01 23.52 1.94
C GLU A 343 -19.49 23.91 1.86
N GLU A 344 -20.31 23.12 1.17
CA GLU A 344 -21.76 23.31 1.05
C GLU A 344 -22.46 23.06 2.39
N MET A 345 -22.25 21.91 3.03
CA MET A 345 -22.75 21.63 4.39
C MET A 345 -22.26 22.68 5.41
N SER A 346 -21.04 23.20 5.26
CA SER A 346 -20.51 24.26 6.12
C SER A 346 -21.18 25.62 5.90
N LYS A 347 -21.75 25.89 4.71
CA LYS A 347 -22.57 27.08 4.44
C LYS A 347 -23.97 26.90 5.00
N GLU A 348 -24.59 25.74 4.78
CA GLU A 348 -25.91 25.41 5.35
C GLU A 348 -25.91 25.50 6.88
N LEU A 349 -24.91 24.90 7.55
CA LEU A 349 -24.75 24.98 9.00
C LEU A 349 -24.56 26.42 9.52
N LYS A 350 -23.99 27.33 8.70
CA LYS A 350 -23.89 28.76 9.06
C LYS A 350 -25.21 29.48 8.88
N SER A 351 -25.95 29.20 7.80
CA SER A 351 -27.30 29.76 7.58
C SER A 351 -28.24 29.37 8.71
N LEU A 352 -28.34 28.07 9.00
CA LEU A 352 -29.20 27.54 10.07
C LEU A 352 -28.84 28.09 11.47
N ARG A 353 -27.56 28.39 11.72
CA ARG A 353 -27.15 29.07 12.97
C ARG A 353 -27.60 30.52 12.98
N ALA A 354 -27.42 31.27 11.90
CA ALA A 354 -27.87 32.66 11.81
C ALA A 354 -29.40 32.76 11.94
N GLU A 355 -30.15 31.92 11.22
CA GLU A 355 -31.61 31.81 11.33
C GLU A 355 -32.06 31.47 12.76
N SER A 356 -31.38 30.52 13.42
CA SER A 356 -31.66 30.18 14.82
C SER A 356 -31.31 31.31 15.80
N GLU A 357 -30.24 32.08 15.54
CA GLU A 357 -29.86 33.24 16.36
C GLU A 357 -30.86 34.40 16.20
N GLU A 358 -31.34 34.65 14.97
CA GLU A 358 -32.41 35.61 14.67
C GLU A 358 -33.73 35.22 15.33
N GLU A 359 -34.14 33.94 15.26
CA GLU A 359 -35.36 33.46 15.92
C GLU A 359 -35.26 33.59 17.45
N ILE A 360 -34.11 33.26 18.04
CA ILE A 360 -33.85 33.45 19.48
C ILE A 360 -33.90 34.94 19.86
N ALA A 361 -33.36 35.83 19.03
CA ALA A 361 -33.41 37.28 19.27
C ALA A 361 -34.86 37.80 19.24
N PHE A 362 -35.62 37.44 18.22
CA PHE A 362 -37.04 37.79 18.09
C PHE A 362 -37.89 37.28 19.27
N LEU A 363 -37.68 36.03 19.69
CA LEU A 363 -38.38 35.46 20.84
C LEU A 363 -38.02 36.16 22.16
N ARG A 364 -36.78 36.63 22.33
CA ARG A 364 -36.37 37.42 23.50
C ARG A 364 -37.03 38.79 23.52
N GLU A 365 -37.07 39.49 22.39
CA GLU A 365 -37.73 40.80 22.27
C GLU A 365 -39.22 40.69 22.61
N LYS A 366 -39.89 39.64 22.11
CA LYS A 366 -41.31 39.35 22.38
C LYS A 366 -41.63 38.93 23.84
N ILE A 367 -40.62 38.62 24.65
CA ILE A 367 -40.78 38.34 26.09
C ILE A 367 -40.56 39.60 26.94
N VAL A 368 -39.91 40.62 26.39
CA VAL A 368 -39.57 41.88 27.08
C VAL A 368 -40.62 42.98 26.81
N SER A 369 -41.37 42.88 25.71
CA SER A 369 -42.56 43.70 25.40
C SER A 369 -43.87 43.07 25.90
#